data_AF-A0A0C9UFJ7-F1
#
_entry.id   AF-A0A0C9UFJ7-F1
#
_cell.length_a   1.000
_cell.length_b   1.000
_cell.length_c   1.000
_cell.angle_alpha   90.00
_cell.angle_beta   90.00
_cell.angle_gamma   90.00
#
_symmetry.space_group_name_H-M   'P 1'
#
loop_
_entity.id
_entity.type
_entity.pdbx_description
1 polymer ?
#
loop_
_entity_poly.entity_id
_entity_poly.type
_entity_poly.pdbx_seq_one_letter_code
_entity_poly.pdbx_strand_id
1 'polypeptide(L)'
;MSTDKERCKYFELKLQADATRRFEELPEIVRTNWKALKAEWKKMYPSWTAYLNTTKNIDKFYDLRIMDKDLSKRPADNRDGDPEWAIAQFVEKLCYLGSKVGDVSETSKGQHTFCHLPPLLRDRLPTYGMQGPPLENLCNDLTALDHSYIAKLTIQQENIQLQLDSISLISQANARP
;
A
#
# COMPACT_ATOMS: atom_id res chain seq x y z
N MET A 1 8.98 41.14 19.72
CA MET A 1 9.03 39.67 19.69
C MET A 1 8.15 39.16 20.81
N SER A 2 7.04 38.48 20.51
CA SER A 2 6.14 37.96 21.55
C SER A 2 6.77 36.75 22.23
N THR A 3 6.71 36.70 23.56
CA THR A 3 7.29 35.62 24.36
C THR A 3 6.46 34.34 24.21
N ASP A 4 7.07 33.15 24.30
CA ASP A 4 6.33 31.88 24.18
C ASP A 4 5.17 31.77 25.17
N LYS A 5 5.32 32.39 26.35
CA LYS A 5 4.28 32.49 27.38
C LYS A 5 3.05 33.29 26.90
N GLU A 6 3.23 34.38 26.17
CA GLU A 6 2.12 35.15 25.59
C GLU A 6 1.39 34.36 24.49
N ARG A 7 2.12 33.60 23.68
CA ARG A 7 1.53 32.77 22.63
C ARG A 7 0.66 31.66 23.20
N CYS A 8 1.10 31.01 24.27
CA CYS A 8 0.30 30.00 24.96
C CYS A 8 -0.96 30.58 25.61
N LYS A 9 -0.85 31.76 26.25
CA LYS A 9 -2.03 32.47 26.80
C LYS A 9 -3.04 32.83 25.72
N TYR A 10 -2.57 33.33 24.58
CA TYR A 10 -3.45 33.62 23.45
C TYR A 10 -4.13 32.36 22.89
N PHE A 11 -3.42 31.23 22.89
CA PHE A 11 -3.95 29.95 22.46
C PHE A 11 -5.06 29.44 23.38
N GLU A 12 -4.87 29.50 24.70
CA GLU A 12 -5.87 29.15 25.71
C GLU A 12 -7.20 29.91 25.51
N LEU A 13 -7.12 31.22 25.23
CA LEU A 13 -8.30 32.06 24.97
C LEU A 13 -9.11 31.66 23.72
N LYS A 14 -8.54 30.86 22.82
CA LYS A 14 -9.19 30.38 21.60
C LYS A 14 -9.77 28.98 21.73
N LEU A 15 -9.60 28.33 22.88
CA LEU A 15 -10.10 26.98 23.10
C LEU A 15 -11.60 26.99 23.46
N GLN A 16 -12.32 25.99 22.97
CA GLN A 16 -13.69 25.69 23.38
C GLN A 16 -13.68 24.87 24.68
N ALA A 17 -14.82 24.81 25.39
CA ALA A 17 -14.91 24.27 26.75
C ALA A 17 -14.21 22.90 26.98
N ASP A 18 -14.38 21.92 26.08
CA ASP A 18 -13.70 20.61 26.23
C ASP A 18 -12.18 20.70 26.02
N ALA A 19 -11.76 21.56 25.09
CA ALA A 19 -10.36 21.82 24.80
C ALA A 19 -9.68 22.60 25.94
N THR A 20 -10.40 23.53 26.60
CA THR A 20 -9.91 24.28 27.77
C THR A 20 -9.62 23.34 28.94
N ARG A 21 -10.52 22.40 29.24
CA ARG A 21 -10.30 21.39 30.29
C ARG A 21 -9.02 20.57 30.04
N ARG A 22 -8.83 20.07 28.81
CA ARG A 22 -7.63 19.31 28.47
C ARG A 22 -6.36 20.15 28.45
N PHE A 23 -6.48 21.46 28.17
CA PHE A 23 -5.35 22.38 28.31
C PHE A 23 -4.93 22.52 29.77
N GLU A 24 -5.87 22.67 30.70
CA GLU A 24 -5.58 22.79 32.14
C GLU A 24 -4.93 21.53 32.74
N GLU A 25 -5.25 20.35 32.21
CA GLU A 25 -4.63 19.07 32.58
C GLU A 25 -3.16 18.93 32.14
N LEU A 26 -2.67 19.80 31.24
CA LEU A 26 -1.28 19.75 30.78
C LEU A 26 -0.29 20.27 31.84
N PRO A 27 0.89 19.65 31.95
CA PRO A 27 1.97 20.14 32.81
C PRO A 27 2.31 21.61 32.51
N GLU A 28 2.61 22.39 33.55
CA GLU A 28 2.87 23.83 33.42
C GLU A 28 4.04 24.15 32.48
N ILE A 29 5.04 23.26 32.41
CA ILE A 29 6.17 23.37 31.48
C ILE A 29 5.73 23.28 30.01
N VAL A 30 4.65 22.53 29.73
CA VAL A 30 4.05 22.42 28.40
C VAL A 30 3.18 23.64 28.12
N ARG A 31 2.39 24.08 29.11
CA ARG A 31 1.51 25.27 28.97
C ARG A 31 2.26 26.59 28.80
N THR A 32 3.52 26.68 29.19
CA THR A 32 4.31 27.92 29.09
C THR A 32 5.34 27.92 27.95
N ASN A 33 5.53 26.77 27.29
CA ASN A 33 6.44 26.61 26.16
C ASN A 33 5.65 26.31 24.88
N TRP A 34 5.64 27.25 23.94
CA TRP A 34 4.86 27.15 22.70
C TRP A 34 5.22 25.92 21.86
N LYS A 35 6.50 25.54 21.81
CA LYS A 35 6.96 24.38 21.03
C LYS A 35 6.48 23.07 21.66
N ALA A 36 6.56 22.96 22.98
CA ALA A 36 6.07 21.78 23.72
C ALA A 36 4.54 21.68 23.62
N LEU A 37 3.84 22.80 23.83
CA LEU A 37 2.38 22.87 23.70
C LEU A 37 1.92 22.40 22.32
N LYS A 38 2.52 22.92 21.25
CA LYS A 38 2.16 22.56 19.88
C LYS A 38 2.38 21.07 19.58
N ALA A 39 3.38 20.43 20.17
CA ALA A 39 3.65 19.02 19.99
C ALA A 39 2.61 18.14 20.71
N GLU A 40 2.35 18.41 21.99
CA GLU A 40 1.32 17.69 22.76
C GLU A 40 -0.08 17.93 22.19
N TRP A 41 -0.37 19.15 21.73
CA TRP A 41 -1.67 19.45 21.12
C TRP A 41 -1.91 18.68 19.82
N LYS A 42 -0.89 18.53 18.97
CA LYS A 42 -0.96 17.69 17.76
C LYS A 42 -1.14 16.20 18.06
N LYS A 43 -0.62 15.75 19.21
CA LYS A 43 -0.76 14.37 19.68
C LYS A 43 -2.17 14.11 20.23
N MET A 44 -2.73 15.06 20.98
CA MET A 44 -4.09 14.96 21.54
C MET A 44 -5.18 15.16 20.48
N TYR A 45 -4.93 16.04 19.51
CA TYR A 45 -5.85 16.36 18.42
C TYR A 45 -5.13 16.19 17.08
N PRO A 46 -4.84 14.94 16.66
CA PRO A 46 -4.34 14.70 15.32
C PRO A 46 -5.38 15.25 14.33
N SER A 47 -4.91 15.99 13.32
CA SER A 47 -5.80 16.54 12.30
C SER A 47 -6.70 15.43 11.74
N TRP A 48 -7.99 15.67 11.60
CA TRP A 48 -8.96 14.70 11.04
C TRP A 48 -8.48 14.12 9.70
N THR A 49 -7.77 14.92 8.89
CA THR A 49 -7.08 14.51 7.68
C THR A 49 -5.99 13.45 7.88
N ALA A 50 -5.26 13.47 8.99
CA ALA A 50 -4.25 12.46 9.31
C ALA A 50 -4.90 11.11 9.65
N TYR A 51 -5.96 11.10 10.48
CA TYR A 51 -6.71 9.89 10.80
C TYR A 51 -7.37 9.28 9.55
N LEU A 52 -8.09 10.09 8.76
CA LEU A 52 -8.70 9.66 7.50
C LEU A 52 -7.67 9.16 6.49
N ASN A 53 -6.50 9.80 6.40
CA ASN A 53 -5.43 9.35 5.51
C ASN A 53 -4.82 8.02 5.98
N THR A 54 -4.67 7.79 7.29
CA THR A 54 -4.19 6.51 7.82
C THR A 54 -5.19 5.40 7.48
N THR A 55 -6.49 5.59 7.76
CA THR A 55 -7.53 4.60 7.40
C THR A 55 -7.56 4.35 5.90
N LYS A 56 -7.53 5.40 5.08
CA LYS A 56 -7.48 5.29 3.61
C LYS A 56 -6.23 4.56 3.10
N ASN A 57 -5.08 4.74 3.75
CA ASN A 57 -3.85 4.05 3.38
C ASN A 57 -3.88 2.57 3.79
N ILE A 58 -4.52 2.24 4.93
CA ILE A 58 -4.78 0.87 5.35
C ILE A 58 -5.67 0.17 4.33
N ASP A 59 -6.83 0.75 3.99
CA ASP A 59 -7.76 0.18 3.01
C ASP A 59 -7.06 -0.05 1.66
N LYS A 60 -6.35 0.99 1.18
CA LYS A 60 -5.56 0.89 -0.06
C LYS A 60 -4.49 -0.19 -0.01
N PHE A 61 -3.87 -0.44 1.15
CA PHE A 61 -2.86 -1.48 1.30
C PHE A 61 -3.50 -2.86 1.14
N TYR A 62 -4.61 -3.11 1.84
CA TYR A 62 -5.29 -4.41 1.79
C TYR A 62 -5.99 -4.68 0.45
N ASP A 63 -6.42 -3.63 -0.25
CA ASP A 63 -6.99 -3.69 -1.60
C ASP A 63 -5.94 -3.74 -2.71
N LEU A 64 -4.65 -3.46 -2.41
CA LEU A 64 -3.60 -3.47 -3.41
C LEU A 64 -3.38 -4.90 -3.92
N ARG A 65 -3.61 -5.10 -5.22
CA ARG A 65 -3.37 -6.37 -5.92
C ARG A 65 -2.71 -6.12 -7.27
N ILE A 66 -1.87 -7.07 -7.67
CA ILE A 66 -1.40 -7.22 -9.04
C ILE A 66 -2.10 -8.43 -9.64
N MET A 67 -2.61 -8.32 -10.86
CA MET A 67 -3.31 -9.42 -11.53
C MET A 67 -2.50 -9.93 -12.73
N ASP A 68 -2.77 -11.16 -13.19
CA ASP A 68 -2.10 -11.74 -14.37
C ASP A 68 -2.23 -10.84 -15.61
N LYS A 69 -3.40 -10.20 -15.79
CA LYS A 69 -3.62 -9.23 -16.87
C LYS A 69 -2.66 -8.04 -16.82
N ASP A 70 -2.22 -7.62 -15.63
CA ASP A 70 -1.28 -6.51 -15.47
C ASP A 70 0.15 -6.91 -15.85
N LEU A 71 0.46 -8.20 -15.78
CA LEU A 71 1.73 -8.81 -16.23
C LEU A 71 1.77 -9.06 -17.74
N SER A 72 0.62 -8.92 -18.41
CA SER A 72 0.42 -9.30 -19.81
C SER A 72 0.37 -8.12 -20.78
N LYS A 73 0.15 -6.90 -20.26
CA LYS A 73 -0.15 -5.73 -21.09
C LYS A 73 0.97 -5.52 -22.13
N ARG A 74 0.63 -5.82 -23.38
CA ARG A 74 1.40 -5.41 -24.55
C ARG A 74 1.50 -3.88 -24.55
N PRO A 75 2.64 -3.28 -24.91
CA PRO A 75 2.74 -1.84 -25.12
C PRO A 75 1.98 -1.49 -26.41
N ALA A 76 0.66 -1.40 -26.32
CA ALA A 76 -0.19 -0.81 -27.33
C ALA A 76 -0.40 0.66 -26.91
N ASP A 77 0.39 1.53 -27.52
CA ASP A 77 0.28 3.00 -27.49
C ASP A 77 0.56 3.71 -26.15
N ASN A 78 1.79 4.21 -26.02
CA ASN A 78 2.15 5.47 -25.36
C ASN A 78 1.57 5.78 -23.95
N ARG A 79 1.27 4.76 -23.16
CA ARG A 79 1.28 4.86 -21.70
C ARG A 79 2.20 3.75 -21.20
N ASP A 80 3.35 4.14 -20.69
CA ASP A 80 4.39 3.26 -20.16
C ASP A 80 3.80 2.06 -19.41
N GLY A 81 4.25 0.86 -19.77
CA GLY A 81 3.85 -0.33 -19.05
C GLY A 81 4.37 -1.62 -19.69
N ASP A 82 5.68 -1.72 -19.89
CA ASP A 82 6.33 -3.04 -19.95
C ASP A 82 5.90 -3.86 -18.71
N PRO A 83 5.62 -5.17 -18.80
CA PRO A 83 5.41 -6.02 -17.63
C PRO A 83 6.48 -5.88 -16.54
N GLU A 84 7.72 -5.54 -16.91
CA GLU A 84 8.78 -5.16 -15.96
C GLU A 84 8.38 -3.98 -15.08
N TRP A 85 7.72 -3.00 -15.67
CA TRP A 85 7.25 -1.79 -14.99
C TRP A 85 6.05 -2.04 -14.10
N ALA A 86 5.18 -3.01 -14.43
CA ALA A 86 4.02 -3.35 -13.62
C ALA A 86 4.43 -3.95 -12.26
N ILE A 87 5.41 -4.86 -12.26
CA ILE A 87 5.95 -5.46 -11.02
C ILE A 87 6.69 -4.40 -10.21
N ALA A 88 7.58 -3.62 -10.85
CA ALA A 88 8.32 -2.56 -10.18
C ALA A 88 7.39 -1.53 -9.50
N GLN A 89 6.35 -1.06 -10.21
CA GLN A 89 5.36 -0.14 -9.63
C GLN A 89 4.56 -0.75 -8.50
N PHE A 90 4.21 -2.04 -8.61
CA PHE A 90 3.51 -2.74 -7.56
C PHE A 90 4.35 -2.80 -6.29
N VAL A 91 5.63 -3.17 -6.40
CA VAL A 91 6.55 -3.20 -5.25
C VAL A 91 6.73 -1.80 -4.65
N GLU A 92 6.91 -0.76 -5.48
CA GLU A 92 7.06 0.62 -4.99
C GLU A 92 5.83 1.06 -4.19
N LYS A 93 4.62 0.83 -4.71
CA LYS A 93 3.36 1.16 -4.03
C LYS A 93 3.18 0.34 -2.76
N LEU A 94 3.57 -0.93 -2.78
CA LEU A 94 3.49 -1.84 -1.65
C LEU A 94 4.41 -1.37 -0.51
N CYS A 95 5.66 -1.04 -0.80
CA CYS A 95 6.60 -0.46 0.16
C CYS A 95 6.09 0.88 0.72
N TYR A 96 5.62 1.76 -0.15
CA TYR A 96 5.08 3.06 0.25
C TYR A 96 3.90 2.90 1.21
N LEU A 97 2.89 2.13 0.85
CA LEU A 97 1.70 1.92 1.69
C LEU A 97 2.04 1.15 2.97
N GLY A 98 2.90 0.12 2.88
CA GLY A 98 3.38 -0.65 4.03
C GLY A 98 4.04 0.22 5.09
N SER A 99 4.82 1.23 4.67
CA SER A 99 5.44 2.22 5.58
C SER A 99 4.44 3.17 6.27
N LYS A 100 3.22 3.29 5.73
CA LYS A 100 2.15 4.14 6.28
C LYS A 100 1.19 3.40 7.21
N VAL A 101 1.16 2.06 7.12
CA VAL A 101 0.35 1.20 8.00
C VAL A 101 1.18 0.84 9.24
N GLY A 102 1.12 1.66 10.29
CA GLY A 102 1.92 1.45 11.50
C GLY A 102 1.37 0.39 12.47
N ASP A 103 0.08 0.09 12.39
CA ASP A 103 -0.64 -0.68 13.43
C ASP A 103 -0.65 -2.20 13.20
N VAL A 104 0.01 -2.69 12.14
CA VAL A 104 0.01 -4.10 11.73
C VAL A 104 1.44 -4.62 11.65
N SER A 105 1.68 -5.87 12.05
CA SER A 105 3.00 -6.50 11.97
C SER A 105 3.46 -6.68 10.52
N GLU A 106 4.77 -6.56 10.30
CA GLU A 106 5.39 -6.77 8.97
C GLU A 106 5.09 -8.16 8.39
N THR A 107 5.03 -9.19 9.24
CA THR A 107 4.66 -10.55 8.83
C THR A 107 3.21 -10.63 8.38
N SER A 108 2.27 -9.98 9.07
CA SER A 108 0.85 -10.00 8.66
C SER A 108 0.65 -9.27 7.32
N LYS A 109 1.34 -8.14 7.12
CA LYS A 109 1.34 -7.40 5.84
C LYS A 109 1.90 -8.24 4.69
N GLY A 110 3.05 -8.89 4.90
CA GLY A 110 3.69 -9.72 3.90
C GLY A 110 2.87 -10.98 3.60
N GLN A 111 2.32 -11.64 4.62
CA GLN A 111 1.40 -12.77 4.47
C GLN A 111 0.18 -12.42 3.63
N HIS A 112 -0.51 -11.32 3.95
CA HIS A 112 -1.68 -10.85 3.19
C HIS A 112 -1.33 -10.65 1.73
N THR A 113 -0.25 -9.93 1.46
CA THR A 113 0.20 -9.65 0.10
C THR A 113 0.54 -10.93 -0.65
N PHE A 114 1.32 -11.83 -0.04
CA PHE A 114 1.73 -13.10 -0.63
C PHE A 114 0.55 -14.00 -0.99
N CYS A 115 -0.47 -14.09 -0.12
CA CYS A 115 -1.69 -14.87 -0.37
C CYS A 115 -2.48 -14.39 -1.59
N HIS A 116 -2.30 -13.13 -1.98
CA HIS A 116 -3.03 -12.49 -3.06
C HIS A 116 -2.19 -12.20 -4.30
N LEU A 117 -0.94 -12.68 -4.31
CA LEU A 117 -0.14 -12.68 -5.52
C LEU A 117 -0.71 -13.66 -6.55
N PRO A 118 -0.63 -13.32 -7.85
CA PRO A 118 -0.94 -14.25 -8.90
C PRO A 118 -0.01 -15.47 -8.83
N PRO A 119 -0.49 -16.68 -9.18
CA PRO A 119 0.30 -17.90 -9.16
C PRO A 119 1.64 -17.76 -9.91
N LEU A 120 1.63 -17.06 -11.04
CA LEU A 120 2.83 -16.85 -11.87
C LEU A 120 4.00 -16.19 -11.13
N LEU A 121 3.69 -15.27 -10.20
CA LEU A 121 4.69 -14.64 -9.33
C LEU A 121 4.96 -15.49 -8.10
N ARG A 122 3.90 -16.02 -7.49
CA ARG A 122 3.98 -16.79 -6.24
C ARG A 122 4.87 -18.03 -6.39
N ASP A 123 4.76 -18.74 -7.50
CA ASP A 123 5.51 -19.98 -7.76
C ASP A 123 7.02 -19.75 -7.99
N ARG A 124 7.43 -18.49 -8.16
CA ARG A 124 8.84 -18.11 -8.34
C ARG A 124 9.47 -17.50 -7.10
N LEU A 125 8.65 -17.24 -6.08
CA LEU A 125 9.13 -16.80 -4.79
C LEU A 125 9.59 -18.00 -3.95
N PRO A 126 10.43 -17.76 -2.94
CA PRO A 126 10.74 -18.80 -1.96
C PRO A 126 9.47 -19.40 -1.33
N THR A 127 9.55 -20.67 -0.95
CA THR A 127 8.47 -21.32 -0.21
C THR A 127 8.38 -20.71 1.17
N TYR A 128 7.47 -19.75 1.35
CA TYR A 128 7.13 -19.27 2.67
C TYR A 128 6.15 -20.24 3.33
N GLY A 129 6.39 -20.56 4.60
CA GLY A 129 5.47 -21.36 5.40
C GLY A 129 4.12 -20.67 5.61
N MET A 130 3.24 -21.28 6.40
CA MET A 130 1.86 -20.82 6.59
C MET A 130 1.76 -19.37 7.12
N GLN A 131 2.80 -18.87 7.79
CA GLN A 131 2.87 -17.50 8.31
C GLN A 131 3.27 -16.44 7.28
N GLY A 132 3.78 -16.84 6.10
CA GLY A 132 4.27 -15.92 5.09
C GLY A 132 5.57 -15.19 5.48
N PRO A 133 6.14 -14.40 4.56
CA PRO A 133 7.31 -13.58 4.82
C PRO A 133 6.94 -12.25 5.50
N PRO A 134 7.88 -11.59 6.17
CA PRO A 134 7.81 -10.14 6.40
C PRO A 134 7.66 -9.38 5.09
N LEU A 135 6.91 -8.27 5.10
CA LEU A 135 6.66 -7.45 3.92
C LEU A 135 7.96 -7.00 3.22
N GLU A 136 8.96 -6.56 3.99
CA GLU A 136 10.25 -6.16 3.46
C GLU A 136 10.94 -7.28 2.65
N ASN A 137 10.97 -8.50 3.19
CA ASN A 137 11.54 -9.66 2.50
C ASN A 137 10.77 -9.96 1.22
N LEU A 138 9.42 -9.91 1.27
CA LEU A 138 8.59 -10.13 0.10
C LEU A 138 8.88 -9.09 -1.00
N CYS A 139 9.02 -7.82 -0.64
CA CYS A 139 9.35 -6.75 -1.58
C CYS A 139 10.72 -6.97 -2.23
N ASN A 140 11.72 -7.39 -1.45
CA ASN A 140 13.06 -7.71 -1.96
C ASN A 140 13.02 -8.89 -2.93
N ASP A 141 12.33 -9.97 -2.55
CA ASP A 141 12.22 -11.16 -3.37
C ASP A 141 11.43 -10.89 -4.68
N LEU A 142 10.36 -10.08 -4.62
CA LEU A 142 9.64 -9.61 -5.81
C LEU A 142 10.50 -8.73 -6.73
N THR A 143 11.35 -7.88 -6.15
CA THR A 143 12.28 -7.02 -6.91
C THR A 143 13.37 -7.85 -7.58
N ALA A 144 13.81 -8.93 -6.93
CA ALA A 144 14.85 -9.83 -7.43
C ALA A 144 14.36 -10.80 -8.51
N LEU A 145 13.05 -10.88 -8.76
CA LEU A 145 12.53 -11.69 -9.85
C LEU A 145 13.06 -11.21 -11.21
N ASP A 146 13.32 -12.15 -12.12
CA ASP A 146 13.60 -11.81 -13.52
C ASP A 146 12.30 -11.37 -14.21
N HIS A 147 12.06 -10.06 -14.18
CA HIS A 147 10.84 -9.46 -14.72
C HIS A 147 10.73 -9.66 -16.24
N SER A 148 11.86 -9.67 -16.96
CA SER A 148 11.92 -9.92 -18.41
C SER A 148 11.46 -11.33 -18.75
N TYR A 149 11.91 -12.30 -17.95
CA TYR A 149 11.47 -13.69 -18.09
C TYR A 149 10.00 -13.88 -17.70
N ILE A 150 9.50 -13.16 -16.69
CA ILE A 150 8.08 -13.16 -16.33
C ILE A 150 7.24 -12.64 -17.51
N ALA A 151 7.61 -11.49 -18.08
CA ALA A 151 6.94 -10.90 -19.24
C ALA A 151 6.78 -11.89 -20.40
N LYS A 152 7.87 -12.58 -20.75
CA LYS A 152 7.89 -13.59 -21.82
C LYS A 152 6.93 -14.74 -21.54
N LEU A 153 6.90 -15.23 -20.30
CA LEU A 153 6.00 -16.32 -19.92
C LEU A 153 4.53 -15.90 -19.97
N THR A 154 4.21 -14.67 -19.55
CA THR A 154 2.84 -14.17 -19.67
C THR A 154 2.38 -14.10 -21.12
N ILE A 155 3.23 -13.60 -22.03
CA ILE A 155 2.93 -13.56 -23.47
C ILE A 155 2.70 -14.97 -24.03
N GLN A 156 3.50 -15.95 -23.61
CA GLN A 156 3.31 -17.34 -24.02
C GLN A 156 1.98 -17.92 -23.51
N GLN A 157 1.61 -17.64 -22.26
CA GLN A 157 0.34 -18.08 -21.69
C GLN A 157 -0.86 -17.48 -22.43
N GLU A 158 -0.84 -16.19 -22.75
CA GLU A 158 -1.91 -15.56 -23.55
C GLU A 158 -2.05 -16.19 -24.93
N ASN A 159 -0.94 -16.44 -25.61
CA ASN A 159 -0.96 -17.08 -26.93
C ASN A 159 -1.55 -18.49 -26.87
N ILE A 160 -1.22 -19.26 -25.83
CA ILE A 160 -1.81 -20.59 -25.61
C ILE A 160 -3.32 -20.47 -25.36
N GLN A 161 -3.75 -19.52 -24.54
CA GLN A 161 -5.17 -19.32 -24.26
C GLN A 161 -5.96 -18.95 -25.53
N LEU A 162 -5.43 -18.06 -26.36
CA LEU A 162 -6.04 -17.70 -27.65
C LEU A 162 -6.18 -18.90 -28.59
N GLN A 163 -5.20 -19.80 -28.61
CA GLN A 163 -5.28 -21.03 -29.40
C GLN A 163 -6.36 -21.97 -28.85
N LEU A 164 -6.44 -22.15 -27.54
CA LEU A 164 -7.47 -22.99 -26.91
C LEU A 164 -8.88 -22.45 -27.15
N ASP A 165 -9.07 -21.14 -27.05
CA ASP A 165 -10.35 -20.49 -27.32
C ASP A 165 -10.77 -20.69 -28.79
N SER A 166 -9.80 -20.57 -29.72
CA SER A 166 -10.02 -20.83 -31.14
C SER A 166 -10.42 -22.28 -31.42
N ILE A 167 -9.76 -23.25 -30.78
CA ILE A 167 -10.08 -24.68 -30.89
C ILE A 167 -11.47 -24.98 -30.32
N SER A 168 -11.83 -24.37 -29.20
CA SER A 168 -13.14 -24.50 -28.57
C SER A 168 -14.25 -23.99 -29.50
N LEU A 169 -14.06 -22.82 -30.11
CA LEU A 169 -15.00 -22.23 -31.08
C LEU A 169 -15.20 -23.13 -32.31
N ILE A 170 -14.10 -23.67 -32.86
CA ILE A 170 -14.16 -24.61 -34.00
C ILE A 170 -14.91 -25.89 -33.61
N SER A 171 -14.64 -26.43 -32.41
CA SER A 171 -15.29 -27.64 -31.91
C SER A 171 -16.79 -27.45 -31.72
N GLN A 172 -17.22 -26.29 -31.21
CA GLN A 172 -18.63 -25.94 -31.06
C GLN A 172 -19.35 -25.72 -32.40
N ALA A 173 -18.67 -25.15 -33.40
CA ALA A 173 -19.22 -24.97 -34.74
C ALA A 173 -19.43 -26.31 -35.46
N ASN A 174 -18.52 -27.27 -35.26
CA ASN A 174 -18.58 -28.61 -35.86
C ASN A 174 -19.52 -29.58 -35.11
N ALA A 175 -20.00 -29.21 -33.91
CA ALA A 175 -20.90 -30.04 -33.09
C ALA A 175 -22.40 -29.70 -33.26
N ARG A 176 -22.75 -28.74 -34.13
CA ARG A 176 -24.16 -28.48 -34.50
C ARG A 176 -24.59 -29.45 -35.62
N PRO A 177 -25.72 -30.18 -35.45
CA PRO A 177 -26.23 -31.13 -36.45
C PRO A 177 -26.72 -30.46 -37.73
#